data_AF-A0A1F3IVY3-F1
#
_entry.id   AF-A0A1F3IVY3-F1
#
_cell.length_a   1.000
_cell.length_b   1.000
_cell.length_c   1.000
_cell.angle_alpha   90.00
_cell.angle_beta   90.00
_cell.angle_gamma   90.00
#
_symmetry.space_group_name_H-M   'P 1'
#
loop_
_entity.id
_entity.type
_entity.pdbx_description
1 polymer ?
#
loop_
_entity_poly.entity_id
_entity_poly.type
_entity_poly.pdbx_seq_one_letter_code
_entity_poly.pdbx_strand_id
1 'polypeptide(L)' 'MSNEFDNVYWNDLKIKLKKKYSNLTNADLQFRYGTQDDLLKMIAHKLGKTKKELQLVIEKF' A
#
# COMPACT_ATOMS: atom_id res chain seq x y z
N MET A 1 -10.18 -19.91 4.93
CA MET A 1 -10.92 -18.64 5.02
C MET A 1 -10.27 -17.66 4.07
N SER A 2 -10.88 -17.41 2.92
CA SER A 2 -10.42 -16.40 1.96
C SER A 2 -10.96 -15.06 2.44
N ASN A 3 -10.08 -14.19 2.94
CA ASN A 3 -10.44 -12.98 3.66
C ASN A 3 -11.13 -11.96 2.74
N GLU A 4 -12.45 -11.85 2.84
CA GLU A 4 -13.24 -10.71 2.33
C GLU A 4 -12.89 -9.36 3.02
N PHE A 5 -12.00 -9.39 4.02
CA PHE A 5 -11.53 -8.22 4.78
C PHE A 5 -10.42 -7.40 4.12
N ASP A 6 -9.74 -7.91 3.08
CA ASP A 6 -8.53 -7.26 2.54
C ASP A 6 -8.83 -5.91 1.84
N ASN A 7 -10.01 -5.72 1.27
CA ASN A 7 -10.33 -4.48 0.52
C ASN A 7 -10.52 -3.24 1.41
N VAL A 8 -11.15 -3.39 2.58
CA VAL A 8 -11.41 -2.26 3.49
C VAL A 8 -10.12 -1.82 4.17
N TYR A 9 -9.34 -2.78 4.68
CA TYR A 9 -8.04 -2.52 5.30
C TYR A 9 -7.09 -1.80 4.33
N TRP A 10 -7.06 -2.24 3.06
CA TRP A 10 -6.24 -1.59 2.06
C TRP A 10 -6.64 -0.15 1.78
N ASN A 11 -7.94 0.13 1.70
CA ASN A 11 -8.39 1.48 1.40
C ASN A 11 -7.96 2.46 2.50
N ASP A 12 -8.06 2.03 3.77
CA ASP A 12 -7.59 2.82 4.91
C ASP A 12 -6.07 3.00 4.90
N LEU A 13 -5.34 1.91 4.66
CA LEU A 13 -3.88 1.92 4.60
C LEU A 13 -3.37 2.83 3.48
N LYS A 14 -4.03 2.86 2.32
CA LYS A 14 -3.72 3.80 1.22
C LYS A 14 -3.93 5.25 1.66
N ILE A 15 -5.01 5.55 2.39
CA ILE A 15 -5.25 6.90 2.93
C ILE A 15 -4.13 7.29 3.90
N LYS A 16 -3.74 6.39 4.82
CA LYS A 16 -2.63 6.61 5.76
C LYS A 16 -1.29 6.79 5.05
N LEU A 17 -0.99 5.93 4.07
CA LEU A 17 0.22 6.05 3.24
C LEU A 17 0.23 7.36 2.46
N LYS A 18 -0.87 7.76 1.84
CA LYS A 18 -0.98 9.04 1.12
C LYS A 18 -0.77 10.24 2.05
N LYS A 19 -1.32 10.19 3.26
CA LYS A 19 -1.10 11.23 4.28
C LYS A 19 0.36 11.29 4.73
N LYS A 20 1.03 10.14 4.87
CA LYS A 20 2.43 10.04 5.30
C LYS A 20 3.41 10.38 4.18
N TYR A 21 3.09 10.00 2.95
CA TYR A 21 3.93 10.13 1.77
C TYR A 21 3.23 10.99 0.73
N SER A 22 3.51 12.30 0.76
CA SER A 22 3.01 13.26 -0.23
C SER A 22 3.42 12.93 -1.67
N ASN A 23 4.44 12.08 -1.85
CA ASN A 23 4.90 11.60 -3.16
C ASN A 23 3.97 10.54 -3.78
N LEU A 24 3.06 9.94 -3.01
CA LEU A 24 2.09 8.95 -3.51
C LEU A 24 0.84 9.67 -4.01
N THR A 25 0.50 9.49 -5.27
CA THR A 25 -0.75 10.00 -5.83
C THR A 25 -1.85 8.95 -5.76
N ASN A 26 -3.12 9.37 -5.81
CA ASN A 26 -4.24 8.43 -5.91
C ASN A 26 -4.11 7.49 -7.12
N ALA A 27 -3.49 7.95 -8.21
CA ALA A 27 -3.27 7.14 -9.40
C ALA A 27 -2.26 6.00 -9.17
N ASP A 28 -1.29 6.22 -8.27
CA ASP A 28 -0.28 5.23 -7.87
C ASP A 28 -0.82 4.22 -6.86
N LEU A 29 -1.78 4.64 -6.04
CA LEU A 29 -2.46 3.80 -5.05
C LEU A 29 -3.67 3.06 -5.62
N GLN A 30 -4.00 3.33 -6.88
CA GLN A 30 -5.08 2.63 -7.58
C GLN A 30 -4.64 1.20 -7.87
N PHE A 31 -5.50 0.22 -7.53
CA PHE A 31 -5.23 -1.20 -7.75
C PHE A 31 -5.24 -1.48 -9.26
N ARG A 32 -4.08 -1.35 -9.91
CA ARG A 32 -3.95 -1.60 -11.36
C ARG A 32 -3.54 -3.03 -11.69
N TYR A 33 -2.94 -3.72 -10.72
CA TYR A 33 -2.43 -5.07 -10.86
C TYR A 33 -3.14 -5.94 -9.82
N GLY A 34 -3.76 -7.04 -10.28
CA GLY A 34 -4.80 -7.79 -9.57
C GLY A 34 -4.43 -8.44 -8.23
N THR A 35 -3.27 -8.16 -7.63
CA THR A 35 -2.92 -8.62 -6.27
C THR A 35 -2.35 -7.53 -5.38
N GLN A 36 -2.55 -7.71 -4.07
CA GLN A 36 -2.06 -6.86 -2.99
C GLN A 36 -0.52 -6.81 -2.92
N ASP A 37 0.13 -7.92 -3.27
CA ASP A 37 1.58 -8.02 -3.28
C ASP A 37 2.21 -7.16 -4.37
N ASP A 38 1.62 -7.14 -5.57
CA ASP A 38 2.06 -6.30 -6.68
C ASP A 38 1.91 -4.82 -6.35
N LEU A 39 0.80 -4.44 -5.72
CA LEU A 39 0.60 -3.07 -5.26
C LEU A 39 1.68 -2.67 -4.22
N LEU A 40 1.97 -3.53 -3.24
CA LEU A 40 3.01 -3.27 -2.24
C LEU A 40 4.39 -3.09 -2.89
N LYS A 41 4.74 -3.94 -3.85
CA LYS A 41 6.00 -3.84 -4.59
C LYS A 41 6.08 -2.52 -5.36
N MET A 42 5.00 -2.12 -6.03
CA MET A 42 4.96 -0.86 -6.77
C MET A 42 5.09 0.36 -5.86
N ILE A 43 4.35 0.38 -4.74
CA ILE A 43 4.45 1.45 -3.74
C ILE A 43 5.85 1.50 -3.14
N ALA A 44 6.42 0.35 -2.75
CA ALA A 44 7.77 0.29 -2.19
C ALA A 44 8.80 0.84 -3.18
N HIS A 45 8.74 0.42 -4.45
CA HIS A 45 9.61 0.92 -5.52
C HIS A 45 9.47 2.43 -5.71
N LYS A 46 8.25 2.96 -5.75
CA LYS A 46 8.01 4.41 -5.94
C LYS A 46 8.47 5.24 -4.74
N LEU A 47 8.39 4.69 -3.53
CA LEU A 47 8.95 5.32 -2.34
C LEU A 47 10.47 5.17 -2.22
N GLY A 48 11.12 4.40 -3.11
CA GLY A 48 12.53 4.05 -2.98
C GLY A 48 12.84 3.19 -1.75
N LYS A 49 11.85 2.45 -1.25
CA LYS A 49 11.92 1.61 -0.04
C LYS A 49 11.86 0.14 -0.39
N THR A 50 12.34 -0.69 0.53
CA THR A 50 12.14 -2.14 0.42
C THR A 50 10.72 -2.52 0.86
N LYS A 51 10.22 -3.66 0.36
CA LYS A 51 8.94 -4.22 0.82
C LYS A 51 8.90 -4.37 2.34
N LYS A 52 10.01 -4.78 2.96
CA LYS A 52 10.14 -4.91 4.42
C LYS A 52 9.94 -3.58 5.13
N GLU A 53 10.59 -2.50 4.66
CA GLU A 53 10.38 -1.18 5.23
C GLU A 53 8.94 -0.71 5.10
N LEU A 54 8.31 -0.96 3.95
CA LEU A 54 6.90 -0.63 3.74
C LEU A 54 6.00 -1.43 4.69
N GLN A 55 6.27 -2.72 4.88
CA GLN A 55 5.55 -3.56 5.85
C GLN A 55 5.71 -3.04 7.28
N LEU A 56 6.91 -2.67 7.70
CA LEU A 56 7.14 -2.09 9.03
C LEU A 56 6.38 -0.77 9.23
N VAL A 57 6.22 0.03 8.17
CA VAL A 57 5.42 1.25 8.20
C VAL A 57 3.94 0.93 8.35
N ILE A 58 3.48 -0.12 7.66
CA ILE A 58 2.11 -0.63 7.74
C ILE A 58 1.80 -1.21 9.11
N GLU A 59 2.71 -1.99 9.70
CA GLU A 59 2.59 -2.54 11.05
C GLU A 59 2.59 -1.46 12.14
N LYS A 60 3.12 -0.28 11.85
CA LYS A 60 3.10 0.88 12.75
C LYS A 60 1.83 1.75 12.64
N PHE A 61 0.94 1.48 11.69
CA PHE A 61 -0.31 2.22 11.48
C PHE A 61 -1.50 1.64 12.22
#